data_AF-A0A022L0D0-F1
#
_entry.id   AF-A0A022L0D0-F1
#
_cell.length_a   1.000
_cell.length_b   1.000
_cell.length_c   1.000
_cell.angle_alpha   90.00
_cell.angle_beta   90.00
_cell.angle_gamma   90.00
#
_symmetry.space_group_name_H-M   'P 1'
#
loop_
_entity.id
_entity.type
_entity.pdbx_description
1 polymer ?
#
loop_
_entity_poly.entity_id
_entity_poly.type
_entity_poly.pdbx_seq_one_letter_code
_entity_poly.pdbx_strand_id
1 'polypeptide(L)'
;MSSQYTPPPTEAERRAETESLGTLMSKVTTDLSTLIRQEIALAKAELTISAKKAGKGAGMFGGAGVAGHFVLLFLSIALWAALGGTAIGYAWAGVILAILWAIPAVILAVVGKKNIDEIEGAPQTAETLKQVPEAVTPSKEPR
;
A
#
# COMPACT_ATOMS: atom_id res chain seq x y z
N MET A 1 8.61 -27.29 62.22
CA MET A 1 7.94 -28.22 61.28
C MET A 1 7.52 -27.41 60.06
N SER A 2 8.35 -27.40 59.02
CA SER A 2 8.10 -26.64 57.80
C SER A 2 7.30 -27.54 56.85
N SER A 3 5.99 -27.29 56.72
CA SER A 3 5.14 -28.03 55.78
C SER A 3 5.57 -27.66 54.35
N GLN A 4 6.12 -28.60 53.59
CA GLN A 4 6.43 -28.39 52.18
C GLN A 4 5.12 -28.24 51.39
N TYR A 5 4.88 -27.04 50.87
CA TYR A 5 3.78 -26.78 49.96
C TYR A 5 4.15 -27.32 48.57
N THR A 6 3.57 -28.46 48.20
CA THR A 6 3.62 -28.95 46.82
C THR A 6 2.40 -28.38 46.10
N PRO A 7 2.58 -27.45 45.14
CA PRO A 7 1.45 -26.93 44.38
C PRO A 7 0.78 -28.07 43.61
N PRO A 8 -0.56 -28.02 43.44
CA PRO A 8 -1.27 -29.03 42.67
C PRO A 8 -0.76 -29.03 41.22
N PRO A 9 -0.65 -30.20 40.58
CA PRO A 9 -0.12 -30.30 39.22
C PRO A 9 -0.97 -29.49 38.24
N THR A 10 -0.26 -28.76 37.38
CA THR A 10 -0.84 -27.96 36.32
C THR A 10 -1.64 -28.83 35.35
N GLU A 11 -2.57 -28.22 34.60
CA GLU A 11 -3.31 -28.97 33.58
C GLU A 11 -2.39 -29.61 32.54
N ALA A 12 -1.26 -28.96 32.23
CA ALA A 12 -0.25 -29.50 31.33
C ALA A 12 0.41 -30.76 31.90
N GLU A 13 0.77 -30.77 33.19
CA GLU A 13 1.36 -31.94 33.87
C GLU A 13 0.36 -33.10 33.97
N ARG A 14 -0.89 -32.82 34.35
CA ARG A 14 -1.94 -33.85 34.38
C ARG A 14 -2.23 -34.46 33.01
N ARG A 15 -2.13 -33.66 31.94
CA ARG A 15 -2.26 -34.14 30.55
C ARG A 15 -1.04 -34.95 30.12
N ALA A 16 0.17 -34.58 30.55
CA ALA A 16 1.38 -35.35 30.27
C ALA A 16 1.38 -36.73 30.94
N GLU A 17 0.75 -36.86 32.12
CA GLU A 17 0.59 -38.13 32.82
C GLU A 17 -0.51 -39.04 32.22
N THR A 18 -1.52 -38.47 31.55
CA THR A 18 -2.71 -39.21 31.10
C THR A 18 -2.84 -39.37 29.58
N GLU A 19 -2.21 -38.51 28.78
CA GLU A 19 -2.28 -38.54 27.32
C GLU A 19 -1.00 -39.11 26.70
N SER A 20 -1.16 -39.86 25.61
CA SER A 20 -0.01 -40.35 24.85
C SER A 20 0.78 -39.20 24.22
N LEU A 21 2.09 -39.39 24.03
CA LEU A 21 2.96 -38.44 23.31
C LEU A 21 2.41 -38.05 21.93
N GLY A 22 1.75 -38.98 21.22
CA GLY A 22 1.11 -38.72 19.94
C GLY A 22 -0.07 -37.76 20.04
N THR A 23 -0.86 -37.85 21.11
CA THR A 23 -1.99 -36.95 21.39
C THR A 23 -1.49 -35.54 21.70
N LEU A 24 -0.42 -35.41 22.50
CA LEU A 24 0.19 -34.11 22.84
C LEU A 24 0.79 -33.42 21.60
N MET A 25 1.51 -34.16 20.74
CA MET A 25 2.03 -33.60 19.48
C MET A 25 0.93 -33.18 18.51
N SER A 26 -0.13 -33.97 18.41
CA SER A 26 -1.29 -33.62 17.58
C SER A 26 -1.94 -32.30 18.04
N LYS A 27 -2.08 -32.09 19.35
CA LYS A 27 -2.60 -30.84 19.92
C LYS A 27 -1.68 -29.66 19.67
N VAL A 28 -0.38 -29.78 19.94
CA VAL A 28 0.60 -28.69 19.68
C VAL A 28 0.59 -28.29 18.21
N THR A 29 0.54 -29.26 17.30
CA THR A 29 0.44 -29.01 15.85
C THR A 29 -0.87 -28.28 15.50
N THR A 30 -1.97 -28.65 16.14
CA THR A 30 -3.28 -28.02 15.96
C THR A 30 -3.31 -26.59 16.49
N ASP A 31 -2.71 -26.34 17.66
CA ASP A 31 -2.63 -25.02 18.28
C ASP A 31 -1.73 -24.09 17.46
N LEU A 32 -0.59 -24.60 16.97
CA LEU A 32 0.29 -23.84 16.08
C LEU A 32 -0.41 -23.51 14.75
N SER A 33 -1.11 -24.47 14.16
CA SER A 33 -1.93 -24.24 12.95
C SER A 33 -3.01 -23.19 13.20
N THR A 34 -3.59 -23.17 14.39
CA THR A 34 -4.58 -22.17 14.80
C THR A 34 -3.96 -20.78 14.94
N LEU A 35 -2.80 -20.66 15.59
CA LEU A 35 -2.06 -19.39 15.70
C LEU A 35 -1.67 -18.82 14.34
N ILE A 36 -1.11 -19.65 13.45
CA ILE A 36 -0.73 -19.22 12.10
C ILE A 36 -1.95 -18.69 11.34
N ARG A 37 -3.09 -19.39 11.41
CA ARG A 37 -4.35 -18.93 10.79
C ARG A 37 -4.83 -17.62 11.39
N GLN A 38 -4.66 -17.42 12.70
CA GLN A 38 -5.04 -16.19 13.39
C GLN A 38 -4.13 -15.01 13.00
N GLU A 39 -2.81 -15.20 12.91
CA GLU A 39 -1.90 -14.15 12.45
C GLU A 39 -2.20 -13.74 11.01
N ILE A 40 -2.49 -14.71 10.13
CA ILE A 40 -2.93 -14.42 8.76
C ILE A 40 -4.25 -13.64 8.76
N ALA A 41 -5.21 -14.04 9.59
CA ALA A 41 -6.49 -13.35 9.70
C ALA A 41 -6.31 -11.90 10.21
N LEU A 42 -5.43 -11.70 11.19
CA LEU A 42 -5.11 -10.39 11.74
C LEU A 42 -4.39 -9.51 10.71
N ALA A 43 -3.34 -10.03 10.07
CA ALA A 43 -2.62 -9.33 9.01
C ALA A 43 -3.58 -8.95 7.87
N LYS A 44 -4.50 -9.84 7.48
CA LYS A 44 -5.53 -9.54 6.49
C LYS A 44 -6.46 -8.42 6.95
N ALA A 45 -6.87 -8.42 8.22
CA ALA A 45 -7.72 -7.37 8.78
C ALA A 45 -6.99 -6.00 8.78
N GLU A 46 -5.73 -5.97 9.22
CA GLU A 46 -4.90 -4.76 9.24
C GLU A 46 -4.62 -4.23 7.83
N LEU A 47 -4.30 -5.11 6.89
CA LEU A 47 -4.17 -4.76 5.46
C LEU A 47 -5.47 -4.20 4.89
N THR A 48 -6.62 -4.76 5.25
CA THR A 48 -7.93 -4.26 4.78
C THR A 48 -8.23 -2.87 5.32
N ILE A 49 -7.96 -2.62 6.61
CA ILE A 49 -8.11 -1.30 7.23
C ILE A 49 -7.18 -0.28 6.57
N SER A 50 -5.91 -0.67 6.39
CA SER A 50 -4.89 0.15 5.74
C SER A 50 -5.27 0.48 4.29
N ALA A 51 -5.70 -0.53 3.51
CA ALA A 51 -6.17 -0.35 2.14
C ALA A 51 -7.40 0.55 2.07
N LYS A 52 -8.36 0.43 2.99
CA LYS A 52 -9.54 1.31 3.03
C LYS A 52 -9.16 2.75 3.35
N LYS A 53 -8.23 2.97 4.29
CA LYS A 53 -7.74 4.30 4.65
C LYS A 53 -6.95 4.92 3.49
N ALA A 54 -6.05 4.16 2.88
CA ALA A 54 -5.30 4.57 1.70
C ALA A 54 -6.24 4.87 0.53
N GLY A 55 -7.22 4.00 0.26
CA GLY A 55 -8.23 4.19 -0.80
C GLY A 55 -9.11 5.42 -0.59
N LYS A 56 -9.55 5.69 0.65
CA LYS A 56 -10.26 6.93 0.99
C LYS A 56 -9.37 8.15 0.76
N GLY A 57 -8.12 8.11 1.21
CA GLY A 57 -7.15 9.17 1.00
C GLY A 57 -6.91 9.45 -0.48
N ALA A 58 -6.60 8.41 -1.25
CA ALA A 58 -6.41 8.49 -2.70
C ALA A 58 -7.66 9.01 -3.42
N GLY A 59 -8.86 8.56 -3.03
CA GLY A 59 -10.12 9.05 -3.57
C GLY A 59 -10.37 10.53 -3.26
N MET A 60 -10.08 10.98 -2.03
CA MET A 60 -10.18 12.39 -1.64
C MET A 60 -9.18 13.25 -2.40
N PHE A 61 -7.93 12.83 -2.54
CA PHE A 61 -6.91 13.54 -3.32
C PHE A 61 -7.26 13.58 -4.81
N GLY A 62 -7.75 12.46 -5.38
CA GLY A 62 -8.23 12.43 -6.76
C GLY A 62 -9.40 13.38 -6.98
N GLY A 63 -10.39 13.35 -6.09
CA GLY A 63 -11.52 14.28 -6.12
C GLY A 63 -11.10 15.75 -5.96
N ALA A 64 -10.16 16.04 -5.06
CA ALA A 64 -9.59 17.37 -4.89
C ALA A 64 -8.82 17.83 -6.15
N GLY A 65 -8.12 16.93 -6.83
CA GLY A 65 -7.47 17.22 -8.11
C GLY A 65 -8.47 17.63 -9.20
N VAL A 66 -9.57 16.88 -9.34
CA VAL A 66 -10.64 17.22 -10.30
C VAL A 66 -11.33 18.54 -9.94
N ALA A 67 -11.71 18.71 -8.67
CA ALA A 67 -12.34 19.94 -8.21
C ALA A 67 -11.42 21.16 -8.38
N GLY A 68 -10.13 21.02 -8.02
CA GLY A 68 -9.10 22.04 -8.21
C GLY A 68 -8.90 22.40 -9.67
N HIS A 69 -8.94 21.41 -10.58
CA HIS A 69 -8.89 21.66 -12.02
C HIS A 69 -10.05 22.53 -12.50
N PHE A 70 -11.29 22.24 -12.08
CA PHE A 70 -12.44 23.08 -12.42
C PHE A 70 -12.36 24.49 -11.84
N VAL A 71 -11.88 24.64 -10.59
CA VAL A 71 -11.64 25.97 -10.00
C VAL A 71 -10.66 26.77 -10.84
N LEU A 72 -9.53 26.16 -11.24
CA LEU A 72 -8.53 26.82 -12.09
C LEU A 72 -9.06 27.15 -13.48
N LEU A 73 -9.89 26.28 -14.07
CA LEU A 73 -10.56 26.52 -15.34
C LEU A 73 -11.48 27.75 -15.26
N PHE A 74 -12.37 27.79 -14.26
CA PHE A 74 -13.30 28.91 -14.12
C PHE A 74 -12.60 30.22 -13.75
N LEU A 75 -11.55 30.17 -12.92
CA LEU A 75 -10.72 31.34 -12.65
C LEU A 75 -10.02 31.85 -13.92
N SER A 76 -9.54 30.94 -14.78
CA SER A 76 -8.95 31.32 -16.06
C SER A 76 -9.97 31.99 -16.97
N ILE A 77 -11.17 31.42 -17.11
CA ILE A 77 -12.25 32.04 -17.91
C ILE A 77 -12.62 33.41 -17.35
N ALA A 78 -12.79 33.52 -16.03
CA ALA A 78 -13.12 34.78 -15.36
C ALA A 78 -12.03 35.84 -15.57
N LEU A 79 -10.75 35.48 -15.43
CA LEU A 79 -9.63 36.38 -15.65
C LEU A 79 -9.55 36.82 -17.11
N TRP A 80 -9.73 35.90 -18.05
CA TRP A 80 -9.76 36.21 -19.48
C TRP A 80 -10.88 37.19 -19.82
N ALA A 81 -12.08 36.96 -19.31
CA ALA A 81 -13.22 37.85 -19.52
C ALA A 81 -12.99 39.23 -18.89
N ALA A 82 -12.46 39.26 -17.66
CA ALA A 82 -12.16 40.49 -16.95
C ALA A 82 -11.12 41.35 -17.69
N LEU A 83 -10.01 40.74 -18.14
CA LEU A 83 -8.97 41.44 -18.91
C LEU A 83 -9.47 41.82 -20.30
N GLY A 84 -10.22 40.94 -20.95
CA GLY A 84 -10.73 41.14 -22.31
C GLY A 84 -11.71 42.31 -22.42
N GLY A 85 -12.45 42.62 -21.34
CA GLY A 85 -13.34 43.78 -21.26
C GLY A 85 -12.63 45.13 -21.02
N THR A 86 -11.30 45.13 -20.84
CA THR A 86 -10.50 46.35 -20.69
C THR A 86 -9.87 46.79 -22.02
N ALA A 87 -9.05 47.85 -21.99
CA ALA A 87 -8.25 48.30 -23.14
C ALA A 87 -7.25 47.24 -23.66
N ILE A 88 -7.00 46.17 -22.91
CA ILE A 88 -6.14 45.04 -23.33
C ILE A 88 -6.77 44.25 -24.48
N GLY A 89 -8.09 44.06 -24.46
CA GLY A 89 -8.82 43.24 -25.44
C GLY A 89 -8.58 41.73 -25.29
N TYR A 90 -9.49 40.93 -25.85
CA TYR A 90 -9.52 39.46 -25.66
C TYR A 90 -8.28 38.73 -26.20
N ALA A 91 -7.67 39.22 -27.28
CA ALA A 91 -6.49 38.61 -27.88
C ALA A 91 -5.29 38.67 -26.93
N TRP A 92 -4.97 39.86 -26.42
CA TRP A 92 -3.85 40.05 -25.49
C TRP A 92 -4.14 39.47 -24.10
N ALA A 93 -5.39 39.49 -23.66
CA ALA A 93 -5.80 38.75 -22.45
C ALA A 93 -5.48 37.26 -22.58
N GLY A 94 -5.71 36.66 -23.75
CA GLY A 94 -5.35 35.27 -24.03
C GLY A 94 -3.84 35.02 -23.97
N VAL A 95 -3.02 35.92 -24.52
CA VAL A 95 -1.55 35.84 -24.46
C VAL A 95 -1.05 35.91 -23.01
N ILE A 96 -1.60 36.81 -22.21
CA ILE A 96 -1.26 36.94 -20.78
C ILE A 96 -1.59 35.64 -20.03
N LEU A 97 -2.77 35.08 -20.26
CA LEU A 97 -3.15 33.79 -19.66
C LEU A 97 -2.23 32.64 -20.10
N ALA A 98 -1.83 32.61 -21.37
CA ALA A 98 -0.93 31.59 -21.88
C ALA A 98 0.44 31.64 -21.17
N ILE A 99 0.99 32.84 -20.98
CA ILE A 99 2.25 33.04 -20.25
C ILE A 99 2.07 32.66 -18.76
N LEU A 100 0.94 33.05 -18.15
CA LEU A 100 0.61 32.70 -16.77
C LEU A 100 0.62 31.18 -16.54
N TRP A 101 0.06 30.40 -17.47
CA TRP A 101 0.03 28.94 -17.40
C TRP A 101 1.31 28.26 -17.88
N ALA A 102 2.12 28.91 -18.72
CA ALA A 102 3.39 28.35 -19.19
C ALA A 102 4.37 28.07 -18.04
N ILE A 103 4.44 28.96 -17.05
CA ILE A 103 5.34 28.80 -15.89
C ILE A 103 5.04 27.51 -15.09
N PRO A 104 3.82 27.31 -14.54
CA PRO A 104 3.51 26.08 -13.82
C PRO A 104 3.58 24.85 -14.72
N ALA A 105 3.24 24.96 -16.02
CA ALA A 105 3.36 23.83 -16.95
C ALA A 105 4.82 23.35 -17.09
N VAL A 106 5.78 24.27 -17.25
CA VAL A 106 7.21 23.92 -17.31
C VAL A 106 7.68 23.31 -16.00
N ILE A 107 7.29 23.89 -14.85
CA ILE A 107 7.65 23.34 -13.54
C ILE A 107 7.11 21.91 -13.38
N LEU A 108 5.83 21.69 -13.67
CA LEU A 108 5.19 20.37 -13.58
C LEU A 108 5.83 19.36 -14.53
N ALA A 109 6.18 19.76 -15.76
CA ALA A 109 6.86 18.89 -16.71
C ALA A 109 8.25 18.48 -16.21
N VAL A 110 9.03 19.43 -15.66
CA VAL A 110 10.38 19.15 -15.15
C VAL A 110 10.34 18.29 -13.88
N VAL A 111 9.47 18.62 -12.92
CA VAL A 111 9.32 17.85 -11.68
C VAL A 111 8.76 16.47 -11.97
N GLY A 112 7.73 16.38 -12.82
CA GLY A 112 7.15 15.11 -13.26
C GLY A 112 8.18 14.22 -13.93
N LYS A 113 9.00 14.78 -14.84
CA LYS A 113 10.10 14.05 -15.45
C LYS A 113 11.10 13.53 -14.43
N LYS A 114 11.56 14.38 -13.49
CA LYS A 114 12.50 13.97 -12.44
C LYS A 114 11.95 12.83 -11.57
N ASN A 115 10.67 12.89 -11.20
CA ASN A 115 10.03 11.85 -10.41
C ASN A 115 9.92 10.53 -11.19
N ILE A 116 9.67 10.58 -12.51
CA ILE A 116 9.65 9.38 -13.36
C ILE A 116 11.07 8.81 -13.49
N ASP A 117 12.06 9.65 -13.75
CA ASP A 117 13.47 9.24 -13.87
C ASP A 117 13.99 8.61 -12.56
N GLU A 118 13.50 9.06 -11.40
CA GLU A 118 13.82 8.47 -10.09
C GLU A 118 13.15 7.10 -9.87
N ILE A 119 11.96 6.89 -10.46
CA ILE A 119 11.24 5.60 -10.41
C ILE A 119 11.88 4.57 -11.34
N GLU A 120 12.50 4.96 -12.47
CA GLU A 120 13.27 4.04 -13.32
C GLU A 120 14.52 3.45 -12.62
N GLY A 121 14.89 3.99 -11.44
CA GLY A 121 15.86 3.39 -10.51
C GLY A 121 15.31 2.25 -9.63
N ALA A 122 14.03 1.89 -9.75
CA ALA A 122 13.37 0.85 -8.95
C ALA A 122 12.73 -0.26 -9.81
N PRO A 123 13.07 -1.54 -9.61
CA PRO A 123 14.40 -2.12 -9.47
C PRO A 123 14.66 -3.10 -10.65
N GLN A 124 15.93 -3.34 -10.99
CA GLN A 124 16.37 -4.45 -11.85
C GLN A 124 16.01 -5.85 -11.29
N THR A 125 15.22 -5.95 -10.21
CA THR A 125 14.71 -7.21 -9.66
C THR A 125 13.57 -7.81 -10.47
N ALA A 126 12.94 -7.08 -11.41
CA ALA A 126 12.08 -7.72 -12.42
C ALA A 126 12.88 -8.66 -13.34
N GLU A 127 14.19 -8.42 -13.50
CA GLU A 127 15.11 -9.35 -14.17
C GLU A 127 15.61 -10.46 -13.24
N THR A 128 15.84 -10.19 -11.95
CA THR A 128 16.18 -11.23 -10.97
C THR A 128 15.04 -12.24 -10.75
N LEU A 129 13.78 -11.80 -10.84
CA LEU A 129 12.61 -12.70 -10.81
C LEU A 129 12.46 -13.57 -12.07
N LYS A 130 13.05 -13.14 -13.20
CA LYS A 130 13.19 -13.97 -14.42
C LYS A 130 14.39 -14.93 -14.35
N GLN A 131 15.28 -14.75 -13.36
CA GLN A 131 16.46 -15.59 -13.13
C GLN A 131 16.30 -16.54 -11.94
N VAL A 132 15.08 -16.76 -11.40
CA VAL A 132 14.86 -17.91 -10.52
C VAL A 132 14.89 -19.15 -11.42
N PRO A 133 15.97 -19.97 -11.37
CA PRO A 133 16.10 -21.12 -12.23
C PRO A 133 15.03 -22.14 -11.85
N GLU A 134 14.68 -22.96 -12.82
CA GLU A 134 13.72 -24.08 -12.81
C GLU A 134 14.09 -25.22 -11.83
N ALA A 135 14.75 -24.91 -10.71
CA ALA A 135 15.14 -25.85 -9.65
C ALA A 135 13.98 -26.26 -8.73
N VAL A 136 12.77 -25.74 -8.96
CA VAL A 136 11.52 -26.19 -8.33
C VAL A 136 10.68 -27.03 -9.30
N THR A 137 11.34 -27.76 -10.21
CA THR A 137 10.73 -28.94 -10.83
C THR A 137 11.20 -30.17 -10.05
N PRO A 138 10.32 -30.82 -9.25
CA PRO A 138 10.62 -32.14 -8.72
C PRO A 138 10.85 -33.07 -9.92
N SER A 139 12.08 -33.50 -10.13
CA SER A 139 12.37 -34.57 -11.08
C SER A 139 11.49 -35.76 -10.71
N LYS A 140 10.59 -36.14 -11.61
CA LYS A 140 9.90 -37.43 -11.52
C LYS A 140 10.96 -38.51 -11.66
N GLU A 141 11.34 -39.10 -10.54
CA GLU A 141 12.16 -40.32 -10.48
C GLU A 141 11.51 -41.41 -11.36
N PRO A 142 12.20 -41.94 -12.38
CA PRO A 142 11.75 -43.13 -13.08
C PRO A 142 12.36 -44.36 -12.41
N ARG A 143 11.47 -45.14 -11.77
CA ARG A 143 11.53 -46.58 -11.40
C ARG A 143 12.88 -47.30 -11.35
#